data_AF-E3FL54-F1
#
_entry.id   AF-E3FL54-F1
#
_cell.length_a   1.000
_cell.length_b   1.000
_cell.length_c   1.000
_cell.angle_alpha   90.00
_cell.angle_beta   90.00
_cell.angle_gamma   90.00
#
_symmetry.space_group_name_H-M   'P 1'
#
loop_
_entity.id
_entity.type
_entity.pdbx_description
1 polymer ?
#
loop_
_entity_poly.entity_id
_entity_poly.type
_entity_poly.pdbx_seq_one_letter_code
_entity_poly.pdbx_strand_id
1 'polypeptide(L)' 'MVMAAGSITLLPQLAVSMENRQGQLVVRPFAPPGPGRTLVLAWRPGHPRAEALRTIAGTLRSVWPGAPKPPRSSATPSAR' A
#
# COMPACT_ATOMS: atom_id res chain seq x y z
N MET A 1 12.51 12.76 8.10
CA MET A 1 12.79 13.70 9.21
C MET A 1 12.39 15.10 8.73
N VAL A 2 11.33 15.69 9.30
CA VAL A 2 11.03 17.13 9.18
C VAL A 2 11.41 17.72 10.53
N MET A 3 12.50 18.50 10.58
CA MET A 3 13.11 18.93 11.85
C MET A 3 13.26 20.43 11.99
N ALA A 4 13.03 21.19 10.91
CA ALA A 4 13.20 22.63 10.89
C ALA A 4 11.86 23.30 10.57
N ALA A 5 11.63 24.47 11.18
CA ALA A 5 10.51 25.33 10.83
C ALA A 5 10.55 25.65 9.32
N GLY A 6 9.40 25.58 8.64
CA GLY A 6 9.28 25.87 7.21
C GLY A 6 9.57 24.69 6.26
N SER A 7 9.88 23.51 6.78
CA SER A 7 10.08 22.31 5.95
C SER A 7 8.76 21.53 5.77
N ILE A 8 8.58 20.95 4.58
CA ILE A 8 7.49 20.01 4.28
C ILE A 8 8.06 18.71 3.69
N THR A 9 7.32 17.62 3.82
CA THR A 9 7.68 16.35 3.19
C THR A 9 6.44 15.56 2.80
N LEU A 10 6.62 14.52 2.00
CA LEU A 10 5.58 13.56 1.68
C LEU A 10 5.71 12.34 2.58
N LEU A 11 4.62 11.95 3.23
CA LEU A 11 4.57 10.72 4.01
C LEU A 11 3.77 9.64 3.26
N PRO A 12 4.32 8.42 3.14
CA PRO A 12 3.53 7.22 2.97
C PRO A 12 2.31 7.17 3.90
N GLN A 13 1.11 6.85 3.37
CA GLN A 13 -0.08 6.68 4.22
C GLN A 13 0.16 5.71 5.40
N LEU A 14 0.91 4.62 5.17
CA LEU A 14 1.28 3.66 6.22
C LEU A 14 2.17 4.24 7.33
N ALA A 15 2.94 5.30 7.04
CA ALA A 15 3.87 5.89 8.00
C ALA A 15 3.20 6.97 8.86
N VAL A 16 2.03 7.49 8.47
CA VAL A 16 1.37 8.62 9.16
C VAL A 16 1.14 8.34 10.65
N SER A 17 0.64 7.16 11.01
CA SER A 17 0.37 6.81 12.41
C SER A 17 1.64 6.64 13.26
N MET A 18 2.76 6.27 12.64
CA MET A 18 4.03 6.09 13.33
C MET A 18 4.79 7.41 13.46
N GLU A 19 4.92 8.14 12.36
CA GLU A 19 5.70 9.38 12.29
C GLU A 19 5.01 10.54 13.03
N ASN A 20 3.67 10.58 13.02
CA ASN A 20 2.90 11.59 13.73
C ASN A 20 2.25 11.05 15.02
N ARG A 21 2.85 10.04 15.65
CA ARG A 21 2.29 9.41 16.85
C ARG A 21 2.05 10.39 18.00
N GLN A 22 2.92 11.42 18.13
CA GLN A 22 2.83 12.42 19.18
C GLN A 22 2.06 13.69 18.73
N GLY A 23 1.43 13.67 17.55
CA GLY A 23 0.63 14.79 17.03
C GLY A 23 1.44 16.04 16.70
N GLN A 24 2.77 15.92 16.57
CA GLN A 24 3.70 17.02 16.37
C GLN A 24 3.75 17.56 14.93
N LEU A 25 3.08 16.89 13.98
CA LEU A 25 2.99 17.28 12.57
C LEU A 25 1.54 17.62 12.20
N VAL A 26 1.38 18.66 11.39
CA VAL A 26 0.13 18.92 10.66
C VAL A 26 0.13 18.06 9.40
N VAL A 27 -0.80 17.11 9.30
CA VAL A 27 -0.96 16.26 8.10
C VAL A 27 -2.08 16.81 7.22
N ARG A 28 -1.82 16.91 5.91
CA ARG A 28 -2.78 17.35 4.89
C ARG A 28 -2.83 16.31 3.76
N PRO A 29 -3.98 15.64 3.53
CA PRO A 29 -4.10 14.71 2.41
C PRO A 29 -4.19 15.46 1.08
N PHE A 30 -3.73 14.83 0.00
CA PHE A 30 -3.98 15.33 -1.36
C PHE A 30 -5.45 15.17 -1.74
N ALA A 31 -5.94 16.04 -2.62
CA ALA A 31 -7.22 15.84 -3.28
C ALA A 31 -7.17 14.56 -4.16
N PRO A 32 -8.29 13.82 -4.29
CA PRO A 32 -8.35 12.65 -5.17
C PRO A 32 -7.98 12.99 -6.63
N PRO A 33 -7.30 12.08 -7.36
CA PRO A 33 -6.89 10.74 -6.93
C PRO A 33 -5.62 10.71 -6.07
N GLY A 34 -4.88 11.83 -5.98
CA GLY A 34 -3.63 11.94 -5.22
C GLY A 34 -2.48 11.06 -5.76
N PRO A 35 -1.25 11.25 -5.26
CA PRO A 35 -0.13 10.40 -5.61
C PRO A 35 -0.23 9.04 -4.91
N GLY A 36 0.10 7.96 -5.63
CA GLY A 36 0.14 6.59 -5.12
C GLY A 36 1.48 5.91 -5.40
N ARG A 37 1.70 4.74 -4.79
CA ARG A 37 2.83 3.86 -5.12
C ARG A 37 2.42 2.39 -5.04
N THR A 38 3.05 1.57 -5.86
CA THR A 38 2.90 0.11 -5.82
C THR A 38 3.97 -0.48 -4.91
N LEU A 39 3.56 -1.14 -3.82
CA LEU A 39 4.48 -1.94 -3.01
C LEU A 39 4.64 -3.33 -3.63
N VAL A 40 5.88 -3.79 -3.73
CA VAL A 40 6.22 -5.09 -4.34
C VAL A 40 7.07 -5.91 -3.39
N LEU A 41 6.84 -7.23 -3.41
CA LEU A 41 7.80 -8.21 -2.91
C LEU A 41 8.52 -8.80 -4.11
N ALA A 42 9.83 -8.60 -4.20
CA ALA A 42 10.64 -9.03 -5.33
C ALA A 42 11.75 -9.99 -4.86
N TRP A 43 12.03 -11.02 -5.66
CA TRP A 43 13.12 -11.96 -5.43
C TRP A 43 13.70 -12.43 -6.77
N ARG A 44 14.93 -12.96 -6.74
CA ARG A 44 15.57 -13.49 -7.96
C ARG A 44 14.86 -14.74 -8.47
N PRO A 45 14.78 -14.94 -9.80
CA PRO A 45 14.38 -16.22 -10.38
C PRO A 45 15.19 -17.38 -9.78
N GLY A 46 14.54 -18.52 -9.51
CA GLY A 46 15.19 -19.70 -8.93
C GLY A 46 15.54 -19.59 -7.44
N HIS A 47 15.09 -18.57 -6.71
CA HIS A 47 15.36 -18.47 -5.27
C HIS A 47 14.85 -19.74 -4.53
N PRO A 48 15.68 -20.44 -3.73
CA PRO A 48 15.32 -21.72 -3.11
C PRO A 48 14.08 -21.70 -2.22
N ARG A 49 13.68 -20.52 -1.73
CA ARG A 49 12.49 -20.32 -0.87
C ARG A 49 11.38 -19.51 -1.54
N ALA A 50 11.31 -19.53 -2.88
CA ALA A 50 10.30 -18.77 -3.61
C ALA A 50 8.86 -19.08 -3.16
N GLU A 51 8.55 -20.34 -2.82
CA GLU A 51 7.22 -20.72 -2.34
C GLU A 51 6.88 -20.13 -0.96
N ALA A 52 7.83 -20.15 -0.02
CA ALA A 52 7.66 -19.51 1.27
C ALA A 52 7.45 -17.99 1.11
N LEU A 53 8.21 -17.33 0.22
CA LEU A 53 8.03 -15.92 -0.08
C LEU A 53 6.65 -15.63 -0.72
N ARG A 54 6.13 -16.52 -1.58
CA ARG A 54 4.75 -16.41 -2.10
C ARG A 54 3.71 -16.52 -1.00
N THR A 55 3.92 -17.40 -0.02
CA THR A 55 3.03 -17.52 1.14
C THR A 55 3.00 -16.21 1.94
N ILE A 56 4.17 -15.64 2.23
CA ILE A 56 4.28 -14.32 2.88
C ILE A 56 3.58 -13.24 2.05
N ALA A 57 3.78 -13.23 0.73
CA ALA A 57 3.11 -12.28 -0.17
C ALA A 57 1.58 -12.41 -0.11
N GLY A 58 1.06 -13.65 0.00
CA GLY A 58 -0.36 -13.92 0.20
C GLY A 58 -0.88 -13.31 1.50
N THR A 59 -0.17 -13.55 2.61
CA THR A 59 -0.52 -12.95 3.92
C THR A 59 -0.51 -11.43 3.85
N LEU A 60 0.55 -10.82 3.32
CA LEU A 60 0.66 -9.36 3.18
C LEU A 60 -0.47 -8.78 2.33
N ARG A 61 -0.86 -9.46 1.24
CA ARG A 61 -1.96 -9.02 0.37
C ARG A 61 -3.32 -9.11 1.07
N SER A 62 -3.54 -10.12 1.92
CA SER A 62 -4.80 -10.31 2.65
C SER A 62 -5.09 -9.19 3.65
N VAL A 63 -4.06 -8.53 4.18
CA VAL A 63 -4.17 -7.44 5.15
C VAL A 63 -3.90 -6.06 4.53
N TRP A 64 -3.60 -5.99 3.23
CA TRP A 64 -3.23 -4.73 2.58
C TRP A 64 -4.45 -3.82 2.43
N PRO A 65 -4.45 -2.61 3.04
CA PRO A 65 -5.62 -1.72 3.03
C PRO A 65 -5.97 -1.15 1.65
N GLY A 66 -5.00 -1.14 0.72
CA GLY A 66 -5.13 -0.56 -0.61
C GLY A 66 -5.22 -1.58 -1.73
N ALA A 67 -5.67 -2.81 -1.45
CA ALA A 67 -5.82 -3.82 -2.50
C ALA A 67 -6.91 -3.35 -3.48
N PRO A 68 -6.63 -3.27 -4.81
CA PRO A 68 -7.67 -3.00 -5.78
C PRO A 68 -8.78 -4.02 -5.60
N LYS A 69 -10.02 -3.57 -5.39
CA LYS A 69 -11.17 -4.46 -5.41
C LYS A 69 -11.15 -5.20 -6.76
N PRO A 70 -11.15 -6.55 -6.80
CA PRO A 70 -11.21 -7.26 -8.07
C PRO A 70 -12.41 -6.74 -8.86
N PRO A 71 -12.30 -6.54 -10.19
CA PRO A 71 -13.44 -6.11 -10.99
C PRO A 71 -14.59 -7.05 -10.70
N ARG A 72 -15.77 -6.50 -10.37
CA ARG A 72 -16.97 -7.32 -10.20
C ARG A 72 -17.14 -8.09 -11.51
N SER A 73 -17.05 -9.41 -11.46
CA SER A 73 -17.40 -10.26 -12.59
C SER A 73 -18.85 -9.94 -12.95
N SER A 74 -19.05 -9.24 -14.07
CA SER A 74 -20.34 -9.20 -14.75
C SER A 74 -20.51 -10.53 -15.47
N ALA A 75 -20.67 -11.61 -14.71
CA ALA A 75 -21.25 -12.82 -15.24
C ALA A 75 -22.74 -12.54 -15.44
N THR A 76 -23.08 -12.00 -16.61
CA THR A 76 -24.44 -12.09 -17.14
C THR A 76 -24.73 -13.58 -17.30
N PRO A 77 -25.80 -14.13 -16.68
CA PRO A 77 -26.22 -15.48 -17.00
C PRO A 77 -26.77 -15.44 -18.42
N SER A 78 -26.00 -15.97 -19.37
CA SER A 78 -26.50 -16.22 -20.73
C SER A 78 -27.51 -17.35 -20.65
N ALA A 79 -28.79 -16.99 -20.65
CA ALA A 79 -29.88 -17.92 -20.88
C ALA A 79 -29.82 -18.44 -22.32
N ARG A 80 -29.69 -19.75 -22.49
CA ARG A 80 -30.18 -20.46 -23.67
C ARG A 80 -30.44 -21.92 -23.32
#